data_AF-K1RQ79-F1
#
_entry.id   AF-K1RQ79-F1
#
_cell.length_a   1.000
_cell.length_b   1.000
_cell.length_c   1.000
_cell.angle_alpha   90.00
_cell.angle_beta   90.00
_cell.angle_gamma   90.00
#
_symmetry.space_group_name_H-M   'P 1'
#
loop_
_entity.id
_entity.type
_entity.pdbx_description
1 polymer ?
#
loop_
_entity_poly.entity_id
_entity_poly.type
_entity_poly.pdbx_seq_one_letter_code
_entity_poly.pdbx_strand_id
1 'polypeptide(L)'
;METVMNMIPEAYVKRGQISAKGEVKVDGTLEGNYGNKQLPAVSLNIKINDASARYEGLPYGIDNFTADFESYIDLMRRNPSFLNLKILHFEGAHTKILADAKVEDLLVDPLITLHTESTVDLDALAKTFPLQENVTIRGKLDAGLNLKCRLSSLKKQDIGRIRLGGRLALKDFELKDTAKDFNFLGNADLKFSDSETLQAELDIREIILNIGNLFQR
;
A
#
# COMPACT_ATOMS: atom_id res chain seq x y z
N MET A 1 22.28 -18.84 1.74
CA MET A 1 20.82 -18.77 1.91
C MET A 1 20.58 -17.71 2.97
N GLU A 2 20.37 -16.47 2.54
CA GLU A 2 20.09 -15.36 3.47
C GLU A 2 18.63 -15.48 3.92
N THR A 3 18.38 -15.31 5.22
CA THR A 3 17.02 -15.34 5.76
C THR A 3 16.36 -13.98 5.50
N VAL A 4 15.03 -13.96 5.30
CA VAL A 4 14.18 -12.76 5.13
C VAL A 4 14.57 -11.63 6.11
N MET A 5 14.95 -12.04 7.32
CA MET A 5 15.37 -11.20 8.44
C MET A 5 16.54 -10.26 8.14
N ASN A 6 17.50 -10.68 7.30
CA ASN A 6 18.69 -9.89 6.98
C ASN A 6 18.41 -8.75 6.00
N MET A 7 17.27 -8.78 5.30
CA MET A 7 16.90 -7.79 4.28
C MET A 7 16.03 -6.65 4.83
N ILE A 8 15.52 -6.77 6.05
CA ILE A 8 14.73 -5.73 6.71
C ILE A 8 15.68 -4.78 7.46
N PRO A 9 15.69 -3.46 7.18
CA PRO A 9 16.57 -2.53 7.87
C PRO A 9 16.30 -2.50 9.38
N GLU A 10 17.36 -2.47 10.20
CA GLU A 10 17.28 -2.41 11.67
C GLU A 10 16.46 -1.22 12.17
N ALA A 11 16.42 -0.12 11.41
CA ALA A 11 15.62 1.06 11.74
C ALA A 11 14.12 0.73 11.91
N TYR A 12 13.63 -0.35 11.30
CA TYR A 12 12.24 -0.78 11.35
C TYR A 12 12.04 -2.06 12.18
N VAL A 13 13.11 -2.71 12.65
CA VAL A 13 13.06 -4.00 13.36
C VAL A 13 14.07 -4.05 14.50
N LYS A 14 13.57 -4.12 15.75
CA LYS A 14 14.39 -4.49 16.92
C LYS A 14 14.79 -5.96 16.79
N ARG A 15 16.08 -6.20 16.53
CA ARG A 15 16.65 -7.55 16.43
C ARG A 15 16.60 -8.23 17.81
N GLY A 16 15.80 -9.28 17.93
CA GLY A 16 15.78 -10.13 19.14
C GLY A 16 14.49 -10.91 19.41
N GLN A 17 13.36 -10.57 18.78
CA GLN A 17 12.04 -11.10 19.18
C GLN A 17 11.17 -11.55 18.01
N ILE A 18 11.76 -12.02 16.91
CA ILE A 18 11.01 -12.33 15.68
C ILE A 18 11.34 -13.73 15.20
N SER A 19 10.30 -14.55 15.02
CA SER A 19 10.38 -15.82 14.31
C SER A 19 9.85 -15.62 12.89
N ALA A 20 10.68 -15.85 11.87
CA ALA A 20 10.29 -15.74 10.47
C ALA A 20 10.68 -17.00 9.69
N LYS A 21 9.83 -17.39 8.73
CA LYS A 21 10.06 -18.49 7.78
C LYS A 21 9.64 -18.04 6.39
N GLY A 22 10.12 -18.71 5.35
CA GLY A 22 9.82 -18.39 3.95
C GLY A 22 11.07 -18.36 3.09
N GLU A 23 10.87 -18.45 1.78
CA GLU A 23 11.93 -18.31 0.79
C GLU A 23 11.93 -16.88 0.24
N VAL A 24 13.10 -16.26 0.20
CA VAL A 24 13.30 -14.96 -0.44
C VAL A 24 14.43 -15.07 -1.44
N LYS A 25 14.16 -14.66 -2.67
CA LYS A 25 15.13 -14.51 -3.73
C LYS A 25 15.16 -13.07 -4.19
N VAL A 26 16.35 -12.48 -4.24
CA VAL A 26 16.55 -11.13 -4.74
C VAL A 26 17.67 -11.16 -5.77
N ASP A 27 17.37 -10.71 -6.98
CA ASP A 27 18.32 -10.61 -8.07
C ASP A 27 18.35 -9.15 -8.56
N GLY A 28 19.51 -8.52 -8.48
CA GLY A 28 19.72 -7.16 -8.95
C GLY A 28 20.81 -7.11 -10.02
N THR A 29 20.61 -6.36 -11.09
CA THR A 29 21.60 -6.17 -12.16
C THR A 29 21.83 -4.70 -12.45
N LEU A 30 23.08 -4.35 -12.72
CA LEU A 30 23.49 -3.05 -13.23
C LEU A 30 24.03 -3.24 -14.65
N GLU A 31 23.42 -2.57 -15.62
CA GLU A 31 23.77 -2.73 -17.03
C GLU A 31 24.13 -1.39 -17.69
N GLY A 32 25.28 -1.36 -18.37
CA GLY A 32 25.76 -0.19 -19.10
C GLY A 32 26.90 0.53 -18.40
N ASN A 33 27.34 1.63 -19.02
CA ASN A 33 28.50 2.38 -18.56
C ASN A 33 28.16 3.31 -17.40
N TYR A 34 29.16 3.55 -16.56
CA TYR A 34 29.13 4.54 -15.48
C TYR A 34 30.23 5.59 -15.71
N GLY A 35 29.89 6.88 -15.56
CA GLY A 35 30.82 8.00 -15.77
C GLY A 35 30.52 8.80 -17.04
N ASN A 36 31.20 9.93 -17.25
CA ASN A 36 30.95 10.85 -18.39
C ASN A 36 29.46 11.21 -18.58
N LYS A 37 28.75 11.49 -17.48
CA LYS A 37 27.29 11.73 -17.45
C LYS A 37 26.43 10.54 -17.92
N GLN A 38 26.99 9.34 -18.01
CA GLN A 38 26.26 8.09 -18.23
C GLN A 38 26.02 7.39 -16.90
N LEU A 39 24.82 6.84 -16.74
CA LEU A 39 24.43 5.99 -15.64
C LEU A 39 23.99 4.61 -16.18
N PRO A 40 24.34 3.51 -15.50
CA PRO A 40 23.82 2.20 -15.85
C PRO A 40 22.32 2.14 -15.55
N ALA A 41 21.61 1.30 -16.31
CA ALA A 41 20.26 0.89 -15.95
C ALA A 41 20.32 -0.11 -14.79
N VAL A 42 19.26 -0.13 -14.00
CA VAL A 42 19.11 -1.01 -12.84
C VAL A 42 17.91 -1.91 -13.05
N SER A 43 18.08 -3.22 -12.90
CA SER A 43 16.96 -4.16 -12.78
C SER A 43 16.96 -4.78 -11.40
N LEU A 44 15.77 -5.00 -10.85
CA LEU A 44 15.60 -5.66 -9.56
C LEU A 44 14.41 -6.61 -9.63
N ASN A 45 14.65 -7.87 -9.31
CA ASN A 45 13.65 -8.91 -9.15
C ASN A 45 13.64 -9.37 -7.69
N ILE A 46 12.48 -9.38 -7.06
CA ILE A 46 12.27 -9.85 -5.70
C ILE A 46 11.16 -10.89 -5.75
N LYS A 47 11.44 -12.08 -5.25
CA LYS A 47 10.46 -13.15 -5.09
C LYS A 47 10.45 -13.62 -3.66
N ILE A 48 9.26 -13.63 -3.07
CA ILE A 48 9.03 -14.08 -1.71
C ILE A 48 7.93 -15.14 -1.79
N ASN A 49 8.23 -16.35 -1.33
CA ASN A 49 7.28 -17.46 -1.36
C ASN A 49 6.97 -17.90 0.07
N ASP A 50 5.67 -17.92 0.39
CA ASP A 50 5.09 -18.51 1.60
C ASP A 50 5.78 -18.04 2.90
N ALA A 51 6.07 -16.75 2.97
CA ALA A 51 6.72 -16.17 4.12
C ALA A 51 5.73 -15.97 5.28
N SER A 52 6.19 -16.26 6.50
CA SER A 52 5.45 -16.01 7.73
C SER A 52 6.37 -15.36 8.74
N ALA A 53 5.82 -14.51 9.61
CA ALA A 53 6.59 -13.80 10.62
C ALA A 53 5.75 -13.56 11.87
N ARG A 54 6.35 -13.75 13.05
CA ARG A 54 5.72 -13.48 14.34
C ARG A 54 6.67 -12.72 15.24
N TYR A 55 6.20 -11.62 15.82
CA TYR A 55 6.93 -10.79 16.77
C TYR A 55 6.46 -11.15 18.18
N GLU A 56 7.39 -11.37 19.12
CA GLU A 56 7.03 -11.52 20.53
C GLU A 56 6.44 -10.21 21.05
N GLY A 57 5.35 -10.32 21.83
CA GLY A 57 4.66 -9.17 22.40
C GLY A 57 3.67 -8.47 21.46
N LEU A 58 3.66 -8.79 20.15
CA LEU A 58 2.58 -8.33 19.25
C LEU A 58 1.41 -9.32 19.23
N PRO A 59 0.16 -8.82 19.23
CA PRO A 59 -1.02 -9.67 19.25
C PRO A 59 -1.21 -10.46 17.94
N TYR A 60 -0.65 -9.97 16.83
CA TYR A 60 -0.78 -10.57 15.50
C TYR A 60 0.57 -10.68 14.79
N GLY A 61 0.65 -11.65 13.88
CA GLY A 61 1.78 -11.86 12.98
C GLY A 61 1.32 -11.91 11.52
N ILE A 62 2.26 -12.23 10.66
CA ILE A 62 2.07 -12.53 9.24
C ILE A 62 1.96 -14.04 9.12
N ASP A 63 0.79 -14.54 8.73
CA ASP A 63 0.52 -15.95 8.56
C ASP A 63 1.00 -16.43 7.18
N ASN A 64 0.77 -15.62 6.15
CA ASN A 64 1.28 -15.86 4.80
C ASN A 64 1.65 -14.55 4.10
N PHE A 65 2.74 -14.58 3.34
CA PHE A 65 3.20 -13.47 2.53
C PHE A 65 3.95 -13.99 1.31
N THR A 66 3.34 -13.77 0.15
CA THR A 66 3.90 -14.10 -1.15
C THR A 66 3.93 -12.84 -2.00
N ALA A 67 5.08 -12.56 -2.62
CA ALA A 67 5.25 -11.41 -3.50
C ALA A 67 6.17 -11.75 -4.67
N ASP A 68 5.81 -11.32 -5.88
CA ASP A 68 6.69 -11.38 -7.05
C ASP A 68 6.74 -9.98 -7.67
N PHE A 69 7.89 -9.35 -7.54
CA PHE A 69 8.13 -7.97 -7.93
C PHE A 69 9.30 -7.91 -8.90
N GLU A 70 9.12 -7.12 -9.95
CA GLU A 70 10.12 -6.86 -10.98
C GLU A 70 10.15 -5.35 -11.27
N SER A 71 11.34 -4.81 -11.45
CA SER A 71 11.52 -3.43 -11.85
C SER A 71 12.70 -3.26 -12.79
N TYR A 72 12.58 -2.25 -13.64
CA TYR A 72 13.64 -1.78 -14.51
C TYR A 72 13.65 -0.26 -14.49
N ILE A 73 14.82 0.33 -14.23
CA ILE A 73 15.00 1.78 -14.14
C ILE A 73 16.21 2.17 -15.00
N ASP A 74 15.96 2.87 -16.08
CA ASP A 74 17.01 3.57 -16.85
C ASP A 74 16.89 5.09 -16.62
N LEU A 75 17.73 5.63 -15.74
CA LEU A 75 17.76 7.05 -15.43
C LEU A 75 18.16 7.92 -16.64
N MET A 76 18.84 7.33 -17.63
CA MET A 76 19.18 8.00 -18.88
C MET A 76 18.00 8.05 -19.86
N ARG A 77 16.87 7.39 -19.52
CA ARG A 77 15.64 7.35 -20.32
C ARG A 77 15.83 6.85 -21.75
N ARG A 78 16.79 5.94 -21.97
CA ARG A 78 17.00 5.29 -23.29
C ARG A 78 15.96 4.20 -23.51
N ASN A 79 15.55 3.53 -22.43
CA ASN A 79 14.48 2.54 -22.40
C ASN A 79 13.37 2.96 -21.41
N PRO A 80 12.11 2.50 -21.60
CA PRO A 80 11.03 2.75 -20.65
C PRO A 80 11.31 2.11 -19.28
N SER A 81 11.27 2.92 -18.22
CA SER A 81 11.36 2.44 -16.84
C SER A 81 9.99 2.01 -16.32
N PHE A 82 9.94 0.92 -15.56
CA PHE A 82 8.71 0.39 -15.00
C PHE A 82 8.90 -0.28 -13.63
N LEU A 83 7.79 -0.39 -12.89
CA LEU A 83 7.64 -1.23 -11.71
C LEU A 83 6.50 -2.23 -11.98
N ASN A 84 6.65 -3.48 -11.55
CA ASN A 84 5.70 -4.54 -11.82
C ASN A 84 5.60 -5.48 -10.61
N LEU A 85 4.53 -5.34 -9.84
CA LEU A 85 4.12 -6.27 -8.80
C LEU A 85 3.17 -7.28 -9.42
N LYS A 86 3.68 -8.45 -9.78
CA LYS A 86 2.91 -9.52 -10.43
C LYS A 86 1.90 -10.15 -9.48
N ILE A 87 2.28 -10.26 -8.21
CA ILE A 87 1.39 -10.70 -7.14
C ILE A 87 1.89 -10.14 -5.81
N LEU A 88 0.94 -9.79 -4.96
CA LEU A 88 1.05 -9.64 -3.53
C LEU A 88 -0.09 -10.43 -2.91
N HIS A 89 0.24 -11.42 -2.10
CA HIS A 89 -0.71 -12.17 -1.30
C HIS A 89 -0.26 -12.08 0.16
N PHE A 90 -1.06 -11.40 0.98
CA PHE A 90 -0.82 -11.26 2.41
C PHE A 90 -2.00 -11.84 3.17
N GLU A 91 -1.70 -12.61 4.22
CA GLU A 91 -2.65 -13.05 5.23
C GLU A 91 -2.05 -12.88 6.63
N GLY A 92 -2.83 -12.30 7.54
CA GLY A 92 -2.42 -12.07 8.93
C GLY A 92 -3.32 -11.05 9.59
N ALA A 93 -3.42 -11.06 10.91
CA ALA A 93 -4.22 -10.09 11.68
C ALA A 93 -5.67 -9.94 11.17
N HIS A 94 -6.34 -11.06 10.91
CA HIS A 94 -7.71 -11.09 10.31
C HIS A 94 -7.84 -10.34 8.98
N THR A 95 -6.71 -10.13 8.30
CA THR A 95 -6.60 -9.41 7.04
C THR A 95 -6.12 -10.35 5.96
N LYS A 96 -6.71 -10.21 4.77
CA LYS A 96 -6.31 -10.88 3.53
C LYS A 96 -6.25 -9.83 2.43
N ILE A 97 -5.12 -9.78 1.73
CA ILE A 97 -4.91 -8.87 0.60
C ILE A 97 -4.37 -9.72 -0.55
N LEU A 98 -5.06 -9.67 -1.68
CA LEU A 98 -4.55 -10.11 -2.97
C LEU A 98 -4.46 -8.86 -3.86
N ALA A 99 -3.31 -8.62 -4.47
CA ALA A 99 -3.12 -7.49 -5.35
C ALA A 99 -2.08 -7.74 -6.43
N ASP A 100 -2.22 -7.04 -7.54
CA ASP A 100 -1.21 -6.88 -8.57
C ASP A 100 -1.21 -5.43 -9.05
N ALA A 101 -0.03 -4.93 -9.44
CA ALA A 101 0.11 -3.56 -9.87
C ALA A 101 1.23 -3.40 -10.89
N LYS A 102 1.05 -2.49 -11.84
CA LYS A 102 2.06 -2.11 -12.80
C LYS A 102 2.14 -0.60 -12.90
N VAL A 103 3.35 -0.09 -12.95
CA VAL A 103 3.65 1.33 -13.20
C VAL A 103 4.55 1.41 -14.41
N GLU A 104 4.02 1.92 -15.50
CA GLU A 104 4.75 2.16 -16.76
C GLU A 104 5.06 3.65 -16.91
N ASP A 105 5.99 4.00 -17.79
CA ASP A 105 6.43 5.39 -17.98
C ASP A 105 6.89 6.07 -16.68
N LEU A 106 7.53 5.30 -15.79
CA LEU A 106 7.83 5.66 -14.40
C LEU A 106 8.52 7.02 -14.23
N LEU A 107 9.41 7.38 -15.16
CA LEU A 107 10.23 8.59 -15.09
C LEU A 107 9.64 9.79 -15.85
N VAL A 108 8.42 9.68 -16.38
CA VAL A 108 7.74 10.72 -17.17
C VAL A 108 6.39 11.06 -16.53
N ASP A 109 5.30 10.49 -17.02
CA ASP A 109 3.97 10.61 -16.42
C ASP A 109 3.44 9.19 -16.15
N PRO A 110 3.69 8.62 -14.96
CA PRO A 110 3.42 7.21 -14.70
C PRO A 110 2.00 6.77 -15.06
N LEU A 111 1.89 5.70 -15.85
CA LEU A 111 0.63 4.98 -16.04
C LEU A 111 0.55 3.89 -14.98
N ILE A 112 -0.41 4.01 -14.08
CA ILE A 112 -0.61 3.12 -12.96
C ILE A 112 -1.80 2.21 -13.28
N THR A 113 -1.59 0.91 -13.19
CA THR A 113 -2.66 -0.10 -13.13
C THR A 113 -2.56 -0.84 -11.81
N LEU A 114 -3.68 -1.03 -11.14
CA LEU A 114 -3.77 -1.77 -9.88
C LEU A 114 -5.04 -2.61 -9.91
N HIS A 115 -4.94 -3.85 -9.48
CA HIS A 115 -6.06 -4.70 -9.16
C HIS A 115 -5.88 -5.24 -7.74
N THR A 116 -6.96 -5.29 -6.96
CA THR A 116 -6.92 -5.84 -5.61
C THR A 116 -8.26 -6.44 -5.19
N GLU A 117 -8.18 -7.53 -4.45
CA GLU A 117 -9.26 -8.17 -3.71
C GLU A 117 -8.79 -8.30 -2.25
N SER A 118 -9.39 -7.53 -1.36
CA SER A 118 -8.89 -7.30 0.00
C SER A 118 -10.02 -7.28 1.02
N THR A 119 -9.80 -7.98 2.14
CA THR A 119 -10.59 -7.87 3.37
C THR A 119 -9.64 -7.52 4.50
N VAL A 120 -9.82 -6.36 5.13
CA VAL A 120 -8.87 -5.79 6.09
C VAL A 120 -9.57 -5.50 7.41
N ASP A 121 -9.00 -5.98 8.50
CA ASP A 121 -9.38 -5.63 9.87
C ASP A 121 -8.47 -4.49 10.37
N LEU A 122 -9.00 -3.26 10.32
CA LEU A 122 -8.22 -2.07 10.66
C LEU A 122 -7.93 -1.99 12.16
N ASP A 123 -8.81 -2.54 13.02
CA ASP A 123 -8.56 -2.65 14.46
C ASP A 123 -7.34 -3.54 14.75
N ALA A 124 -7.22 -4.67 14.04
CA ALA A 124 -6.10 -5.59 14.20
C ALA A 124 -4.79 -5.02 13.62
N LEU A 125 -4.87 -4.36 12.46
CA LEU A 125 -3.71 -3.70 11.84
C LEU A 125 -3.17 -2.55 12.70
N ALA A 126 -4.03 -1.68 13.23
CA ALA A 126 -3.60 -0.55 14.05
C ALA A 126 -2.88 -0.98 15.35
N LYS A 127 -3.24 -2.15 15.90
CA LYS A 127 -2.53 -2.74 17.05
C LYS A 127 -1.15 -3.31 16.70
N THR A 128 -0.96 -3.67 15.43
CA THR A 128 0.28 -4.28 14.95
C THR A 128 1.26 -3.23 14.41
N PHE A 129 0.71 -2.22 13.72
CA PHE A 129 1.46 -1.12 13.11
C PHE A 129 0.83 0.22 13.53
N PRO A 130 1.26 0.81 14.66
CA PRO A 130 0.78 2.12 15.05
C PRO A 130 1.15 3.15 13.97
N LEU A 131 0.14 3.82 13.40
CA LEU A 131 0.29 4.71 12.25
C LEU A 131 1.13 5.94 12.61
N GLN A 132 0.73 6.65 13.67
CA GLN A 132 1.39 7.81 14.27
C GLN A 132 0.88 7.97 15.72
N GLU A 133 1.64 8.65 16.58
CA GLU A 133 1.12 9.08 17.89
C GLU A 133 -0.13 9.97 17.68
N ASN A 134 -1.17 9.79 18.52
CA ASN A 134 -2.44 10.53 18.49
C ASN A 134 -3.42 10.19 17.35
N VAL A 135 -3.04 9.34 16.38
CA VAL A 135 -3.94 8.90 15.30
C VAL A 135 -4.35 7.45 15.51
N THR A 136 -5.66 7.20 15.58
CA THR A 136 -6.24 5.85 15.67
C THR A 136 -7.14 5.60 14.46
N ILE A 137 -7.02 4.40 13.88
CA ILE A 137 -7.92 3.90 12.84
C ILE A 137 -8.55 2.59 13.30
N ARG A 138 -9.85 2.44 13.06
CA ARG A 138 -10.63 1.23 13.38
C ARG A 138 -11.64 0.92 12.28
N GLY A 139 -12.25 -0.26 12.37
CA GLY A 139 -13.28 -0.73 11.46
C GLY A 139 -12.79 -1.82 10.52
N LYS A 140 -13.59 -2.10 9.50
CA LYS A 140 -13.31 -3.11 8.48
C LYS A 140 -13.39 -2.50 7.09
N LEU A 141 -12.49 -2.94 6.22
CA LEU A 141 -12.45 -2.58 4.81
C LEU A 141 -12.59 -3.84 3.96
N ASP A 142 -13.50 -3.80 3.00
CA ASP A 142 -13.64 -4.81 1.95
C ASP A 142 -13.50 -4.08 0.61
N ALA A 143 -12.59 -4.54 -0.25
CA ALA A 143 -12.29 -3.86 -1.50
C ALA A 143 -11.98 -4.88 -2.61
N GLY A 144 -12.79 -4.87 -3.65
CA GLY A 144 -12.53 -5.50 -4.94
C GLY A 144 -12.43 -4.40 -5.99
N LEU A 145 -11.22 -3.96 -6.33
CA LEU A 145 -11.01 -2.75 -7.12
C LEU A 145 -10.09 -2.99 -8.31
N ASN A 146 -10.42 -2.32 -9.41
CA ASN A 146 -9.58 -2.16 -10.59
C ASN A 146 -9.36 -0.67 -10.84
N LEU A 147 -8.10 -0.24 -10.91
CA LEU A 147 -7.70 1.13 -11.16
C LEU A 147 -6.77 1.19 -12.37
N LYS A 148 -7.01 2.15 -13.25
CA LYS A 148 -6.09 2.57 -14.30
C LYS A 148 -6.10 4.08 -14.46
N CYS A 149 -4.98 4.74 -14.20
CA CYS A 149 -4.86 6.19 -14.32
C CYS A 149 -3.43 6.65 -14.62
N ARG A 150 -3.29 7.86 -15.16
CA ARG A 150 -2.00 8.57 -15.17
C ARG A 150 -1.81 9.30 -13.84
N LEU A 151 -0.59 9.36 -13.32
CA LEU A 151 -0.28 10.11 -12.10
C LEU A 151 -0.66 11.59 -12.24
N SER A 152 -0.47 12.19 -13.43
CA SER A 152 -0.92 13.54 -13.72
C SER A 152 -2.43 13.73 -13.57
N SER A 153 -3.23 12.72 -13.94
CA SER A 153 -4.70 12.75 -13.82
C SER A 153 -5.11 12.67 -12.35
N LEU A 154 -4.45 11.81 -11.57
CA LEU A 154 -4.67 11.72 -10.12
C LEU A 154 -4.32 13.03 -9.40
N LYS A 155 -3.16 13.63 -9.70
CA LYS A 155 -2.72 14.90 -9.09
C LYS A 155 -3.62 16.08 -9.43
N LYS A 156 -4.15 16.11 -10.66
CA LYS A 156 -5.06 17.16 -11.13
C LYS A 156 -6.52 16.90 -10.74
N GLN A 157 -6.81 15.76 -10.08
CA GLN A 157 -8.16 15.32 -9.77
C GLN A 157 -9.05 15.27 -11.03
N ASP A 158 -8.46 14.90 -12.17
CA ASP A 158 -9.17 14.77 -13.45
C ASP A 158 -9.91 13.42 -13.44
N ILE A 159 -11.02 13.37 -12.70
CA ILE A 159 -11.79 12.16 -12.43
C ILE A 159 -12.21 11.46 -13.74
N GLY A 160 -12.54 12.22 -14.79
CA GLY A 160 -12.91 11.67 -16.10
C GLY A 160 -11.81 10.87 -16.80
N ARG A 161 -10.56 10.97 -16.35
CA ARG A 161 -9.41 10.20 -16.86
C ARG A 161 -8.93 9.11 -15.90
N ILE A 162 -9.61 8.93 -14.78
CA ILE A 162 -9.34 7.87 -13.82
C ILE A 162 -10.36 6.75 -14.10
N ARG A 163 -9.87 5.60 -14.57
CA ARG A 163 -10.72 4.42 -14.70
C ARG A 163 -10.68 3.67 -13.39
N LEU A 164 -11.78 3.69 -12.65
CA LEU A 164 -11.94 2.96 -11.40
C LEU A 164 -13.17 2.07 -11.56
N GLY A 165 -13.07 0.81 -11.15
CA GLY A 165 -14.14 -0.18 -11.22
C GLY A 165 -14.14 -1.06 -9.99
N GLY A 166 -15.29 -1.61 -9.65
CA GLY A 166 -15.46 -2.53 -8.52
C GLY A 166 -16.14 -1.90 -7.32
N ARG A 167 -15.84 -2.38 -6.11
CA ARG A 167 -16.49 -1.94 -4.86
C ARG A 167 -15.47 -1.71 -3.76
N LEU A 168 -15.69 -0.67 -2.98
CA LEU A 168 -15.02 -0.41 -1.72
C LEU A 168 -16.08 -0.22 -0.64
N ALA A 169 -16.04 -1.05 0.40
CA ALA A 169 -16.93 -0.98 1.54
C ALA A 169 -16.14 -0.78 2.82
N LEU A 170 -16.48 0.25 3.57
CA LEU A 170 -16.01 0.54 4.92
C LEU A 170 -17.15 0.30 5.90
N LYS A 171 -16.88 -0.47 6.95
CA LYS A 171 -17.82 -0.75 8.02
C LYS A 171 -17.24 -0.35 9.36
N ASP A 172 -18.03 0.38 10.14
CA ASP A 172 -17.68 0.88 11.47
C ASP A 172 -16.31 1.58 11.46
N PHE A 173 -16.04 2.34 10.39
CA PHE A 173 -14.75 3.01 10.20
C PHE A 173 -14.64 4.21 11.13
N GLU A 174 -13.64 4.20 11.99
CA GLU A 174 -13.31 5.30 12.89
C GLU A 174 -11.94 5.86 12.52
N LEU A 175 -11.84 7.17 12.28
CA LEU A 175 -10.58 7.91 12.19
C LEU A 175 -10.58 8.98 13.27
N LYS A 176 -9.68 8.84 14.23
CA LYS A 176 -9.54 9.75 15.35
C LYS A 176 -8.15 10.36 15.40
N ASP A 177 -8.07 11.68 15.43
CA ASP A 177 -6.85 12.46 15.63
C ASP A 177 -7.03 13.30 16.90
N THR A 178 -6.45 12.85 18.01
CA THR A 178 -6.61 13.53 19.31
C THR A 178 -5.83 14.84 19.39
N ALA A 179 -4.82 15.04 18.52
CA ALA A 179 -4.09 16.30 18.48
C ALA A 179 -4.91 17.42 17.83
N LYS A 180 -5.85 17.07 16.94
CA LYS A 180 -6.75 18.02 16.26
C LYS A 180 -8.19 18.00 16.79
N ASP A 181 -8.43 17.23 17.86
CA ASP A 181 -9.77 16.96 18.40
C ASP A 181 -10.78 16.63 17.28
N PHE A 182 -10.34 15.70 16.42
CA PHE A 182 -11.09 15.24 15.26
C PHE A 182 -11.49 13.78 15.45
N ASN A 183 -12.77 13.49 15.23
CA ASN A 183 -13.30 12.14 15.18
C ASN A 183 -14.26 11.99 14.00
N PHE A 184 -14.06 10.96 13.20
CA PHE A 184 -14.99 10.55 12.14
C PHE A 184 -15.38 9.09 12.40
N LEU A 185 -16.68 8.81 12.47
CA LEU A 185 -17.22 7.46 12.54
C LEU A 185 -18.32 7.28 11.49
N GLY A 186 -18.18 6.28 10.62
CA GLY A 186 -19.17 6.01 9.59
C GLY A 186 -18.97 4.71 8.83
N ASN A 187 -19.93 4.44 7.95
CA ASN A 187 -19.88 3.40 6.94
C ASN A 187 -19.84 4.05 5.55
N ALA A 188 -19.20 3.38 4.62
CA ALA A 188 -19.20 3.77 3.22
C ALA A 188 -19.36 2.53 2.34
N ASP A 189 -20.13 2.62 1.27
CA ASP A 189 -20.20 1.62 0.21
C ASP A 189 -20.14 2.35 -1.14
N LEU A 190 -18.99 2.25 -1.78
CA LEU A 190 -18.70 2.88 -3.06
C LEU A 190 -18.65 1.79 -4.13
N LYS A 191 -19.52 1.90 -5.14
CA LYS A 191 -19.60 0.98 -6.28
C LYS A 191 -19.32 1.76 -7.56
N PHE A 192 -18.38 1.24 -8.33
CA PHE A 192 -17.91 1.81 -9.60
C PHE A 192 -18.27 0.82 -10.71
N SER A 193 -19.33 1.11 -11.46
CA SER A 193 -19.87 0.20 -12.48
C SER A 193 -19.22 0.36 -13.86
N ASP A 194 -18.42 1.39 -14.07
CA ASP A 194 -17.58 1.66 -15.25
C ASP A 194 -16.78 2.98 -15.04
N SER A 195 -16.13 3.52 -16.09
CA SER A 195 -15.43 4.81 -16.02
C SER A 195 -16.33 6.05 -15.95
N GLU A 196 -17.66 5.89 -15.97
CA GLU A 196 -18.61 7.01 -16.08
C GLU A 196 -19.65 7.04 -14.95
N THR A 197 -19.86 5.95 -14.24
CA THR A 197 -20.90 5.79 -13.22
C THR A 197 -20.33 5.42 -11.85
N LEU A 198 -20.55 6.32 -10.89
CA LEU A 198 -20.29 6.11 -9.48
C LEU A 198 -21.63 6.01 -8.74
N GLN A 199 -21.86 4.89 -8.06
CA GLN A 199 -22.90 4.76 -7.05
C GLN A 199 -22.23 4.80 -5.69
N ALA A 200 -22.62 5.75 -4.84
CA ALA A 200 -22.05 5.92 -3.51
C ALA A 200 -23.17 5.94 -2.48
N GLU A 201 -23.04 5.10 -1.46
CA GLU A 201 -23.84 5.14 -0.25
C GLU A 201 -22.91 5.49 0.92
N LEU A 202 -23.24 6.55 1.64
CA LEU A 202 -22.48 7.02 2.80
C LEU A 202 -23.44 7.13 3.99
N ASP A 203 -23.13 6.39 5.05
CA ASP A 203 -23.85 6.46 6.33
C ASP A 203 -22.89 7.01 7.39
N ILE A 204 -23.07 8.28 7.72
CA ILE A 204 -22.23 8.98 8.68
C ILE A 204 -22.92 8.92 10.04
N ARG A 205 -22.27 8.28 11.01
CA ARG A 205 -22.80 8.15 12.37
C ARG A 205 -22.35 9.30 13.26
N GLU A 206 -21.11 9.74 13.11
CA GLU A 206 -20.55 10.82 13.93
C GLU A 206 -19.46 11.58 13.15
N ILE A 207 -19.50 12.91 13.24
CA ILE A 207 -18.39 13.79 12.86
C ILE A 207 -18.22 14.81 13.98
N ILE A 208 -17.06 14.83 14.62
CA ILE A 208 -16.65 15.84 15.59
C ILE A 208 -15.40 16.51 15.07
N LEU A 209 -15.44 17.84 14.99
CA LEU A 209 -14.28 18.67 14.69
C LEU A 209 -14.33 19.89 15.60
N ASN A 210 -13.50 19.90 16.64
CA ASN A 210 -13.39 21.04 17.54
C ASN A 210 -12.19 21.89 17.13
N ILE A 211 -12.46 22.94 16.36
CA ILE A 211 -11.42 23.92 16.02
C ILE A 211 -11.22 24.84 17.22
N GLY A 212 -10.32 24.44 18.13
CA GLY A 212 -9.78 25.34 19.14
C GLY A 212 -8.95 26.45 18.49
N ASN A 213 -9.22 27.72 18.83
CA ASN A 213 -8.64 28.94 18.26
C ASN A 213 -7.18 28.80 17.77
N LEU A 214 -6.99 28.84 16.44
CA LEU A 214 -5.69 29.09 15.77
C LEU A 214 -5.28 30.57 15.78
N PHE A 215 -5.93 31.40 16.60
CA PHE A 215 -5.53 32.78 16.85
C PHE A 215 -5.40 33.03 18.35
N GLN A 216 -4.21 32.78 18.89
CA GLN A 216 -3.68 33.59 19.97
C GLN A 216 -2.26 34.04 19.61
N ARG A 217 -2.18 35.33 19.24
CA ARG A 217 -1.04 36.26 19.14
C ARG A 217 0.31 35.78 18.64
#